data_AF-A0A5B7LIU1-F1
#
_entry.id   AF-A0A5B7LIU1-F1
#
_cell.length_a   1.000
_cell.length_b   1.000
_cell.length_c   1.000
_cell.angle_alpha   90.00
_cell.angle_beta   90.00
_cell.angle_gamma   90.00
#
_symmetry.space_group_name_H-M   'P 1'
#
loop_
_entity.id
_entity.type
_entity.pdbx_description
1 polymer ?
#
loop_
_entity_poly.entity_id
_entity_poly.type
_entity_poly.pdbx_seq_one_letter_code
_entity_poly.pdbx_strand_id
1 'polypeptide(L)'
;RAQMCINNLVNVKSGNEKNDLKEQVLLSLNTESQLLFNKWKKHNSFNNEEFCNDLNRDYADFGNLIKGTDIVAHGNSKEVEDKLKQIFGENENAKSDREKWWNDNKEEFWNKLLSSVKGKGKEGNVEIKECTKDATLEEIPQFQRWVQEWGKEYGEERPKKLQNL
;
A
#
# COMPACT_ATOMS: atom_id res chain seq x y z
N ARG A 1 6.06 1.77 -3.03
CA ARG A 1 6.19 0.41 -3.66
C ARG A 1 7.39 -0.46 -3.25
N ALA A 2 8.66 -0.11 -3.56
CA ALA A 2 9.78 -1.06 -3.46
C ALA A 2 10.10 -1.53 -2.02
N GLN A 3 9.75 -0.72 -1.02
CA GLN A 3 9.93 -0.99 0.41
C GLN A 3 8.65 -1.46 1.10
N MET A 4 7.60 -1.80 0.36
CA MET A 4 6.31 -2.20 0.94
C MET A 4 6.45 -3.39 1.90
N CYS A 5 5.73 -3.34 3.01
CA CYS A 5 5.69 -4.36 4.05
C CYS A 5 4.90 -5.61 3.65
N ILE A 6 5.40 -6.38 2.67
CA ILE A 6 4.68 -7.55 2.12
C ILE A 6 5.29 -8.90 2.48
N ASN A 7 6.45 -8.91 3.14
CA ASN A 7 7.20 -10.15 3.41
C ASN A 7 6.43 -11.13 4.30
N ASN A 8 5.57 -10.63 5.19
CA ASN A 8 4.77 -11.49 6.06
C ASN A 8 3.66 -12.23 5.30
N LEU A 9 3.29 -11.80 4.09
CA LEU A 9 2.25 -12.44 3.29
C LEU A 9 2.66 -13.83 2.78
N VAL A 10 3.95 -14.18 2.78
CA VAL A 10 4.41 -15.54 2.44
C VAL A 10 4.15 -16.55 3.56
N ASN A 11 3.98 -16.08 4.80
CA ASN A 11 3.87 -16.92 6.00
C ASN A 11 2.44 -17.40 6.27
N VAL A 12 1.57 -17.40 5.25
CA VAL A 12 0.17 -17.82 5.41
C VAL A 12 0.07 -19.32 5.73
N LYS A 13 -0.57 -19.62 6.86
CA LYS A 13 -0.74 -20.97 7.41
C LYS A 13 -1.78 -21.79 6.64
N SER A 14 -1.51 -23.08 6.52
CA SER A 14 -2.42 -24.04 5.87
C SER A 14 -3.68 -24.32 6.69
N GLY A 15 -4.79 -24.63 6.02
CA GLY A 15 -6.07 -25.03 6.62
C GLY A 15 -7.06 -23.89 6.90
N ASN A 16 -6.60 -22.63 6.88
CA ASN A 16 -7.47 -21.44 6.89
C ASN A 16 -6.81 -20.25 6.16
N GLU A 17 -6.32 -20.52 4.96
CA GLU A 17 -5.39 -19.66 4.23
C GLU A 17 -5.98 -18.26 3.98
N LYS A 18 -7.27 -18.15 3.64
CA LYS A 18 -7.90 -16.86 3.33
C LYS A 18 -8.06 -15.96 4.56
N ASN A 19 -8.38 -16.52 5.73
CA ASN A 19 -8.47 -15.73 6.95
C ASN A 19 -7.09 -15.34 7.45
N ASP A 20 -6.13 -16.26 7.43
CA ASP A 20 -4.76 -15.96 7.83
C ASP A 20 -4.12 -14.95 6.87
N LEU A 21 -4.37 -15.04 5.55
CA LEU A 21 -3.99 -14.00 4.58
C LEU A 21 -4.59 -12.64 4.95
N LYS A 22 -5.88 -12.58 5.32
CA LYS A 22 -6.51 -11.32 5.77
C LYS A 22 -5.78 -10.72 6.96
N GLU A 23 -5.47 -11.52 7.97
CA GLU A 23 -4.71 -11.08 9.15
C GLU A 23 -3.31 -10.57 8.78
N GLN A 24 -2.62 -11.27 7.88
CA GLN A 24 -1.31 -10.83 7.38
C GLN A 24 -1.41 -9.51 6.62
N VAL A 25 -2.41 -9.31 5.76
CA VAL A 25 -2.63 -8.03 5.05
C VAL A 25 -2.92 -6.89 6.02
N LEU A 26 -3.74 -7.12 7.05
CA LEU A 26 -4.01 -6.12 8.10
C LEU A 26 -2.74 -5.73 8.87
N LEU A 27 -1.86 -6.68 9.16
CA LEU A 27 -0.56 -6.43 9.79
C LEU A 27 0.36 -5.62 8.86
N SER A 28 0.44 -6.00 7.59
CA SER A 28 1.22 -5.31 6.56
C SER A 28 0.81 -3.85 6.44
N LEU A 29 -0.49 -3.58 6.24
CA LEU A 29 -1.04 -2.23 6.11
C LEU A 29 -0.76 -1.39 7.37
N ASN A 30 -0.97 -1.97 8.55
CA ASN A 30 -0.69 -1.28 9.81
C ASN A 30 0.79 -0.90 9.98
N THR A 31 1.70 -1.73 9.48
CA THR A 31 3.13 -1.49 9.54
C THR A 31 3.53 -0.44 8.51
N GLU A 32 3.04 -0.56 7.27
CA GLU A 32 3.32 0.34 6.15
C GLU A 32 2.99 1.79 6.50
N SER A 33 1.75 2.04 6.95
CA SER A 33 1.30 3.38 7.33
C SER A 33 2.10 3.98 8.48
N GLN A 34 2.54 3.17 9.45
CA GLN A 34 3.39 3.64 10.55
C GLN A 34 4.79 4.02 10.07
N LEU A 35 5.38 3.22 9.18
CA LEU A 35 6.68 3.52 8.59
C LEU A 35 6.60 4.76 7.71
N LEU A 36 5.57 4.88 6.89
CA LEU A 36 5.31 6.06 6.08
C LEU A 36 5.16 7.31 6.96
N PHE A 37 4.37 7.23 8.03
CA PHE A 37 4.23 8.33 8.98
C PHE A 37 5.57 8.72 9.62
N ASN A 38 6.37 7.74 10.05
CA ASN A 38 7.69 7.99 10.63
C ASN A 38 8.66 8.61 9.62
N LYS A 39 8.57 8.24 8.33
CA LYS A 39 9.32 8.89 7.24
C LYS A 39 8.93 10.35 7.14
N TRP A 40 7.63 10.63 7.04
CA TRP A 40 7.08 11.99 6.98
C TRP A 40 7.45 12.85 8.20
N LYS A 41 7.47 12.30 9.42
CA LYS A 41 7.92 13.02 10.63
C LYS A 41 9.39 13.46 10.59
N LYS A 42 10.25 12.76 9.85
CA LYS A 42 11.66 13.14 9.69
C LYS A 42 11.83 14.30 8.72
N HIS A 43 10.84 14.56 7.87
CA HIS A 43 10.82 15.76 7.04
C HIS A 43 10.25 16.91 7.89
N ASN A 44 11.00 18.02 7.99
CA ASN A 44 10.62 19.19 8.82
C ASN A 44 9.34 19.92 8.35
N SER A 45 8.69 19.44 7.29
CA SER A 45 7.48 19.99 6.69
C SER A 45 6.44 18.88 6.48
N PHE A 46 5.72 18.52 7.53
CA PHE A 46 4.61 17.57 7.39
C PHE A 46 3.46 18.21 6.59
N ASN A 47 3.06 17.57 5.50
CA ASN A 47 1.90 17.94 4.71
C ASN A 47 0.88 16.80 4.76
N ASN A 48 -0.29 17.05 5.36
CA ASN A 48 -1.31 16.03 5.53
C ASN A 48 -1.87 15.54 4.18
N GLU A 49 -2.07 16.43 3.21
CA GLU A 49 -2.64 16.06 1.91
C GLU A 49 -1.69 15.13 1.16
N GLU A 50 -0.41 15.47 1.10
CA GLU A 50 0.60 14.64 0.45
C GLU A 50 0.80 13.31 1.15
N PHE A 51 0.79 13.29 2.48
CA PHE A 51 0.79 12.07 3.26
C PHE A 51 -0.44 11.18 2.94
N CYS A 52 -1.63 11.76 2.84
CA CYS A 52 -2.84 11.02 2.47
C CYS A 52 -2.76 10.49 1.03
N ASN A 53 -2.12 11.23 0.11
CA ASN A 53 -1.88 10.76 -1.26
C ASN A 53 -0.94 9.55 -1.28
N ASP A 54 0.14 9.57 -0.50
CA ASP A 54 1.05 8.43 -0.37
C ASP A 54 0.34 7.20 0.23
N LEU A 55 -0.48 7.39 1.27
CA LEU A 55 -1.31 6.29 1.82
C LEU A 55 -2.24 5.68 0.78
N ASN A 56 -2.90 6.51 -0.03
CA ASN A 56 -3.77 6.01 -1.09
C ASN A 56 -3.00 5.26 -2.18
N ARG A 57 -1.77 5.69 -2.52
CA ARG A 57 -0.89 4.97 -3.45
C ARG A 57 -0.48 3.60 -2.90
N ASP A 58 -0.02 3.54 -1.65
CA ASP A 58 0.34 2.28 -1.00
C ASP A 58 -0.86 1.32 -0.96
N TYR A 59 -2.04 1.83 -0.60
CA TYR A 59 -3.28 1.06 -0.59
C TYR A 59 -3.64 0.51 -1.98
N ALA A 60 -3.51 1.32 -3.04
CA ALA A 60 -3.76 0.88 -4.41
C ALA A 60 -2.73 -0.17 -4.88
N ASP A 61 -1.47 -0.05 -4.47
CA ASP A 61 -0.43 -1.04 -4.74
C ASP A 61 -0.68 -2.38 -4.02
N PHE A 62 -1.14 -2.35 -2.76
CA PHE A 62 -1.64 -3.56 -2.08
C PHE A 62 -2.80 -4.18 -2.85
N GLY A 63 -3.74 -3.37 -3.35
CA GLY A 63 -4.83 -3.84 -4.19
C GLY A 63 -4.33 -4.54 -5.45
N ASN A 64 -3.37 -3.97 -6.17
CA ASN A 64 -2.81 -4.62 -7.36
C ASN A 64 -2.07 -5.92 -7.02
N LEU A 65 -1.31 -5.95 -5.92
CA LEU A 65 -0.61 -7.14 -5.45
C LEU A 65 -1.60 -8.27 -5.13
N ILE A 66 -2.64 -7.99 -4.34
CA ILE A 66 -3.65 -8.99 -3.98
C ILE A 66 -4.46 -9.42 -5.21
N LYS A 67 -4.79 -8.53 -6.15
CA LYS A 67 -5.54 -8.85 -7.37
C LYS A 67 -4.69 -9.55 -8.46
N GLY A 68 -3.37 -9.65 -8.30
CA GLY A 68 -2.49 -10.27 -9.30
C GLY A 68 -2.27 -9.39 -10.52
N THR A 69 -2.34 -8.07 -10.34
CA THR A 69 -2.16 -7.05 -11.39
C THR A 69 -1.00 -6.11 -11.08
N ASP A 70 -0.22 -6.43 -10.06
CA ASP A 70 1.02 -5.74 -9.74
C ASP A 70 2.10 -6.07 -10.79
N ILE A 71 2.81 -5.04 -11.25
CA ILE A 71 3.81 -5.16 -12.31
C ILE A 71 5.20 -5.51 -11.79
N VAL A 72 5.40 -5.63 -10.46
CA VAL A 72 6.67 -6.08 -9.87
C VAL A 72 6.69 -7.61 -9.80
N ALA A 73 7.43 -8.24 -10.70
CA ALA A 73 7.53 -9.70 -10.78
C ALA A 73 8.86 -10.29 -10.22
N HIS A 74 9.52 -9.60 -9.28
CA HIS A 74 10.81 -10.02 -8.72
C HIS A 74 10.89 -9.86 -7.20
N GLY A 75 11.90 -10.50 -6.60
CA GLY A 75 12.12 -10.50 -5.14
C GLY A 75 10.89 -10.97 -4.38
N ASN A 76 10.62 -10.34 -3.25
CA ASN A 76 9.51 -10.69 -2.37
C ASN A 76 8.14 -10.57 -3.05
N SER A 77 7.98 -9.70 -4.06
CA SER A 77 6.70 -9.60 -4.80
C SER A 77 6.41 -10.89 -5.59
N LYS A 78 7.44 -11.55 -6.12
CA LYS A 78 7.29 -12.85 -6.76
C LYS A 78 6.88 -13.93 -5.76
N GLU A 79 7.55 -14.00 -4.61
CA GLU A 79 7.25 -14.99 -3.57
C GLU A 79 5.81 -14.84 -3.04
N VAL A 80 5.37 -13.59 -2.87
CA VAL A 80 3.99 -13.29 -2.47
C VAL A 80 3.00 -13.69 -3.57
N GLU A 81 3.30 -13.42 -4.84
CA GLU A 81 2.44 -13.85 -5.95
C GLU A 81 2.33 -15.38 -6.03
N ASP A 82 3.44 -16.10 -5.88
CA ASP A 82 3.45 -17.57 -5.86
C ASP A 82 2.61 -18.10 -4.68
N LYS A 83 2.68 -17.44 -3.51
CA LYS A 83 1.82 -17.78 -2.37
C LYS A 83 0.35 -17.49 -2.63
N LEU A 84 0.02 -16.36 -3.26
CA LEU A 84 -1.37 -16.01 -3.61
C LEU A 84 -1.95 -17.01 -4.62
N LYS A 85 -1.15 -17.47 -5.60
CA LYS A 85 -1.55 -18.55 -6.51
C LYS A 85 -1.83 -19.86 -5.79
N GLN A 86 -1.06 -20.20 -4.75
CA GLN A 86 -1.37 -21.39 -3.93
C GLN A 86 -2.71 -21.26 -3.18
N ILE A 87 -3.05 -20.05 -2.72
CA ILE A 87 -4.28 -19.80 -1.94
C ILE A 87 -5.53 -19.73 -2.82
N PHE A 88 -5.43 -19.06 -3.97
CA PHE A 88 -6.56 -18.80 -4.87
C PHE A 88 -6.62 -19.78 -6.05
N GLY A 89 -5.58 -20.57 -6.27
CA GLY A 89 -5.40 -21.41 -7.45
C GLY A 89 -4.86 -20.65 -8.66
N GLU A 90 -4.64 -21.40 -9.74
CA GLU A 90 -4.16 -20.87 -11.04
C GLU A 90 -5.17 -21.12 -12.17
N ASN A 91 -6.42 -21.47 -11.83
CA ASN A 91 -7.47 -21.68 -12.82
C ASN A 91 -7.97 -20.34 -13.40
N GLU A 92 -8.80 -20.42 -14.44
CA GLU A 92 -9.34 -19.25 -15.15
C GLU A 92 -10.11 -18.28 -14.23
N ASN A 93 -10.67 -18.78 -13.12
CA ASN A 93 -11.43 -17.99 -12.16
C ASN A 93 -10.56 -17.35 -11.06
N ALA A 94 -9.28 -17.74 -10.92
CA ALA A 94 -8.43 -17.29 -9.82
C ALA A 94 -8.31 -15.76 -9.74
N LYS A 95 -8.24 -15.09 -10.90
CA LYS A 95 -8.21 -13.62 -10.95
C LYS A 95 -9.50 -13.01 -10.42
N SER A 96 -10.66 -13.52 -10.85
CA SER A 96 -11.97 -13.08 -10.37
C SER A 96 -12.15 -13.34 -8.86
N ASP A 97 -11.65 -14.47 -8.36
CA ASP A 97 -11.71 -14.81 -6.93
C ASP A 97 -10.86 -13.86 -6.08
N ARG A 98 -9.67 -13.48 -6.57
CA ARG A 98 -8.80 -12.49 -5.93
C ARG A 98 -9.43 -11.10 -5.93
N GLU A 99 -10.02 -10.67 -7.05
CA GLU A 99 -10.75 -9.40 -7.16
C GLU A 99 -11.94 -9.35 -6.21
N LYS A 100 -12.74 -10.42 -6.15
CA LYS A 100 -13.85 -10.53 -5.22
C LYS A 100 -13.36 -10.47 -3.77
N TRP A 101 -12.33 -11.25 -3.42
CA TRP A 101 -11.79 -11.26 -2.07
C TRP A 101 -11.24 -9.91 -1.65
N TRP A 102 -10.53 -9.20 -2.53
CA TRP A 102 -10.09 -7.83 -2.26
C TRP A 102 -11.30 -6.93 -1.99
N ASN A 103 -12.28 -6.92 -2.89
CA ASN A 103 -13.47 -6.07 -2.77
C ASN A 103 -14.29 -6.35 -1.49
N ASP A 104 -14.37 -7.61 -1.07
CA ASP A 104 -15.07 -8.02 0.17
C ASP A 104 -14.36 -7.49 1.44
N ASN A 105 -13.05 -7.16 1.38
CA ASN A 105 -12.25 -6.77 2.54
C ASN A 105 -11.69 -5.34 2.47
N LYS A 106 -11.77 -4.67 1.31
CA LYS A 106 -11.07 -3.41 1.01
C LYS A 106 -11.38 -2.28 1.99
N GLU A 107 -12.63 -2.18 2.46
CA GLU A 107 -13.00 -1.17 3.48
C GLU A 107 -12.31 -1.41 4.83
N GLU A 108 -12.20 -2.66 5.26
CA GLU A 108 -11.51 -3.01 6.50
C GLU A 108 -10.01 -2.74 6.39
N PHE A 109 -9.41 -3.05 5.24
CA PHE A 109 -8.02 -2.75 4.93
C PHE A 109 -7.74 -1.24 4.97
N TRP A 110 -8.57 -0.43 4.34
CA TRP A 110 -8.46 1.02 4.39
C TRP A 110 -8.58 1.56 5.83
N ASN A 111 -9.57 1.08 6.59
CA ASN A 111 -9.75 1.46 7.99
C ASN A 111 -8.55 1.08 8.86
N LYS A 112 -7.93 -0.09 8.62
CA LYS A 112 -6.73 -0.52 9.34
C LYS A 112 -5.53 0.35 9.02
N LEU A 113 -5.34 0.68 7.74
CA LEU A 113 -4.29 1.58 7.26
C LEU A 113 -4.42 2.96 7.95
N LEU A 114 -5.61 3.55 7.95
CA LEU A 114 -5.89 4.85 8.59
C LEU A 114 -5.77 4.84 10.11
N SER A 115 -6.40 3.87 10.79
CA SER A 115 -6.47 3.83 12.26
C SER A 115 -5.10 3.75 12.92
N SER A 116 -4.10 3.22 12.22
CA SER A 116 -2.72 3.12 12.69
C SER A 116 -2.01 4.48 12.83
N VAL A 117 -2.50 5.52 12.15
CA VAL A 117 -1.90 6.86 12.07
C VAL A 117 -2.88 7.96 12.52
N LYS A 118 -4.18 7.69 12.52
CA LYS A 118 -5.22 8.62 13.02
C LYS A 118 -4.92 9.04 14.46
N GLY A 119 -4.86 10.34 14.70
CA GLY A 119 -4.59 10.91 16.03
C GLY A 119 -3.14 10.82 16.50
N LYS A 120 -2.23 10.21 15.73
CA LYS A 120 -0.78 10.27 16.02
C LYS A 120 -0.23 11.64 15.62
N GLY A 121 0.65 12.17 16.48
CA GLY A 121 1.33 13.46 16.30
C GLY A 121 0.82 14.62 17.16
N LYS A 122 -0.10 14.36 18.10
CA LYS A 122 -0.46 15.28 19.21
C LYS A 122 0.72 15.67 20.11
N GLU A 123 1.78 14.87 20.16
CA GLU A 123 3.00 15.16 20.94
C GLU A 123 4.01 16.06 20.20
N GLY A 124 3.72 16.54 18.98
CA GLY A 124 4.71 17.27 18.18
C GLY A 124 4.17 18.22 17.11
N ASN A 125 2.99 18.81 17.30
CA ASN A 125 2.34 19.73 16.34
C ASN A 125 1.99 19.13 14.96
N VAL A 126 1.91 17.80 14.84
CA VAL A 126 1.52 17.11 13.60
C VAL A 126 0.16 16.46 13.83
N GLU A 127 -0.93 17.13 13.47
CA GLU A 127 -2.25 16.51 13.51
C GLU A 127 -2.56 15.88 12.14
N ILE A 128 -2.57 14.55 12.09
CA ILE A 128 -3.13 13.84 10.94
C ILE A 128 -4.65 14.04 10.95
N LYS A 129 -5.14 14.82 9.99
CA LYS A 129 -6.57 14.90 9.69
C LYS A 129 -7.01 13.61 8.99
N GLU A 130 -8.31 13.32 9.03
CA GLU A 130 -8.87 12.16 8.38
C GLU A 130 -8.52 12.14 6.88
N CYS A 131 -7.76 11.14 6.43
CA CYS A 131 -7.53 10.90 5.01
C CYS A 131 -8.78 10.28 4.39
N THR A 132 -9.25 10.84 3.29
CA THR A 132 -10.32 10.24 2.49
C THR A 132 -9.75 9.20 1.54
N LYS A 133 -10.42 8.05 1.42
CA LYS A 133 -10.07 7.05 0.42
C LYS A 133 -10.35 7.60 -0.96
N ASP A 134 -9.36 7.61 -1.82
CA ASP A 134 -9.56 7.87 -3.24
C ASP A 134 -9.83 6.56 -3.96
N ALA A 135 -11.12 6.26 -4.14
CA ALA A 135 -11.56 5.05 -4.84
C ALA A 135 -11.14 5.04 -6.33
N THR A 136 -10.83 6.19 -6.92
CA THR A 136 -10.48 6.29 -8.34
C THR A 136 -9.06 5.78 -8.63
N LEU A 137 -8.15 5.86 -7.65
CA LEU A 137 -6.78 5.36 -7.82
C LEU A 137 -6.75 3.84 -8.06
N GLU A 138 -7.65 3.06 -7.46
CA GLU A 138 -7.70 1.62 -7.70
C GLU A 138 -8.13 1.26 -9.14
N GLU A 139 -8.78 2.18 -9.85
CA GLU A 139 -9.24 2.03 -11.24
C GLU A 139 -8.17 2.44 -12.26
N ILE A 140 -7.23 3.31 -11.87
CA ILE A 140 -6.13 3.76 -12.72
C ILE A 140 -5.09 2.62 -12.83
N PRO A 141 -4.65 2.23 -14.04
CA PRO A 141 -3.58 1.25 -14.21
C PRO A 141 -2.32 1.59 -13.41
N GLN A 142 -1.73 0.61 -12.73
CA GLN A 142 -0.60 0.83 -11.82
C GLN A 142 0.56 1.60 -12.46
N PHE A 143 0.92 1.25 -13.70
CA PHE A 143 1.96 1.98 -14.45
C PHE A 143 1.68 3.49 -14.53
N GLN A 144 0.44 3.89 -14.80
CA GLN A 144 0.07 5.30 -14.89
C GLN A 144 0.20 6.00 -13.54
N ARG A 145 -0.19 5.33 -12.45
CA ARG A 145 -0.01 5.87 -11.09
C ARG A 145 1.45 6.08 -10.74
N TRP A 146 2.32 5.14 -11.09
CA TRP A 146 3.76 5.29 -10.85
C TRP A 146 4.39 6.38 -11.70
N VAL A 147 3.92 6.61 -12.94
CA VAL A 147 4.36 7.76 -13.75
C VAL A 147 3.97 9.08 -13.08
N GLN A 148 2.76 9.16 -12.50
CA GLN A 148 2.32 10.35 -11.75
C GLN A 148 3.15 10.56 -10.47
N GLU A 149 3.42 9.50 -9.72
CA GLU A 149 4.29 9.54 -8.53
C GLU A 149 5.71 9.99 -8.89
N TRP A 150 6.32 9.37 -9.90
CA TRP A 150 7.63 9.75 -10.40
C TRP A 150 7.69 11.22 -10.85
N GLY A 151 6.67 11.67 -11.59
CA GLY A 151 6.59 13.04 -12.05
C GLY A 151 6.56 14.06 -10.90
N LYS A 152 5.80 13.74 -9.83
CA LYS A 152 5.76 14.54 -8.60
C LYS A 152 7.12 14.57 -7.92
N GLU A 153 7.71 13.40 -7.64
CA GLU A 153 9.01 13.29 -6.98
C GLU A 153 10.11 14.01 -7.75
N TYR A 154 10.17 13.84 -9.07
CA TYR A 154 11.14 14.53 -9.91
C TYR A 154 10.97 16.05 -9.84
N GLY A 155 9.73 16.55 -9.88
CA GLY A 155 9.43 17.98 -9.76
C GLY A 155 9.89 18.58 -8.43
N GLU A 156 9.83 17.82 -7.34
CA GLU A 156 10.28 18.24 -6.01
C GLU A 156 11.79 18.14 -5.81
N GLU A 157 12.41 17.07 -6.33
CA GLU A 157 13.84 16.79 -6.11
C GLU A 157 14.76 17.57 -7.04
N ARG A 158 14.34 17.82 -8.29
CA ARG A 158 15.12 18.58 -9.27
C ARG A 158 15.57 19.96 -8.76
N PRO A 159 14.68 20.86 -8.28
CA PRO A 159 15.11 22.19 -7.84
C PRO A 159 16.05 22.13 -6.63
N LYS A 160 15.84 21.19 -5.69
CA LYS A 160 16.73 20.99 -4.53
C LYS A 160 18.14 20.60 -4.98
N LYS A 161 18.27 19.73 -5.98
CA LYS A 161 19.58 19.35 -6.53
C LYS A 161 20.24 20.47 -7.32
N LEU A 162 19.47 21.25 -8.08
CA LEU A 162 20.00 22.40 -8.83
C LEU A 162 20.51 23.52 -7.93
N GLN A 163 19.94 23.71 -6.73
CA GLN A 163 20.44 24.68 -5.75
C GLN A 163 21.81 24.29 -5.14
N ASN A 164 22.16 23.00 -5.23
CA ASN A 164 23.40 22.44 -4.67
C ASN A 164 24.48 22.17 -5.74
N LEU A 165 24.28 22.64 -6.98
CA LEU A 165 25.24 22.59 -8.09
C LEU A 165 25.93 23.95 -8.23
#